data_AF-A0A816BWT3-F1
#
_entry.id   AF-A0A816BWT3-F1
#
_cell.length_a   1.000
_cell.length_b   1.000
_cell.length_c   1.000
_cell.angle_alpha   90.00
_cell.angle_beta   90.00
_cell.angle_gamma   90.00
#
_symmetry.space_group_name_H-M   'P 1'
#
loop_
_entity.id
_entity.type
_entity.pdbx_description
1 polymer ?
#
loop_
_entity_poly.entity_id
_entity_poly.type
_entity_poly.pdbx_seq_one_letter_code
_entity_poly.pdbx_strand_id
1 'polypeptide(L)'
;NKSYFYVPVELPAEITSCEHCVLQWKYHAGNTWGKDQKGRKCLGCADQQEEFYNCADIAIVERSGNELSTPVNKDNSTIASDIFSYFLALQKHVTSYDK
;
A
#
# COMPACT_ATOMS: atom_id res chain seq x y z
N ASN A 1 -17.78 12.56 -4.01
CA ASN A 1 -16.96 12.72 -2.80
C ASN A 1 -16.00 11.53 -2.74
N LYS A 2 -14.68 11.75 -2.81
CA LYS A 2 -13.66 10.69 -2.70
C LYS A 2 -12.87 10.94 -1.43
N SER A 3 -12.67 9.89 -0.63
CA SER A 3 -11.91 9.95 0.63
C SER A 3 -10.66 9.11 0.49
N TYR A 4 -9.54 9.60 1.02
CA TYR A 4 -8.26 8.88 1.05
C TYR A 4 -7.92 8.53 2.50
N PHE A 5 -7.44 7.31 2.72
CA PHE A 5 -6.99 6.83 4.02
C PHE A 5 -5.48 6.65 3.99
N TYR A 6 -4.78 7.20 4.99
CA TYR A 6 -3.34 7.03 5.15
C TYR A 6 -3.08 6.07 6.31
N VAL A 7 -2.44 4.94 6.01
CA VAL A 7 -2.17 3.87 6.98
C VAL A 7 -0.66 3.56 6.93
N PRO A 8 0.15 4.13 7.84
CA PRO A 8 1.55 3.76 7.92
C PRO A 8 1.67 2.32 8.44
N VAL A 9 2.61 1.57 7.86
CA VAL A 9 2.93 0.20 8.26
C VAL A 9 4.44 0.06 8.40
N GLU A 10 4.87 -0.82 9.30
CA GLU A 10 6.27 -1.17 9.48
C GLU A 10 6.55 -2.48 8.75
N LEU A 11 7.68 -2.53 8.03
CA LEU A 11 8.14 -3.77 7.42
C LEU A 11 8.66 -4.72 8.50
N PRO A 12 8.46 -6.04 8.36
CA PRO A 12 9.09 -7.03 9.24
C PRO A 12 10.61 -6.85 9.25
N ALA A 13 11.23 -6.95 10.43
CA ALA A 13 12.66 -6.67 10.62
C ALA A 13 13.56 -7.63 9.83
N GLU A 14 13.06 -8.82 9.52
CA GLU A 14 13.77 -9.86 8.76
C GLU A 14 13.79 -9.57 7.25
N ILE A 15 12.94 -8.67 6.76
CA ILE A 15 12.87 -8.29 5.35
C ILE A 15 13.70 -7.02 5.14
N THR A 16 14.96 -7.20 4.72
CA THR A 16 15.88 -6.07 4.47
C THR A 16 15.90 -5.61 3.02
N SER A 17 15.60 -6.51 2.07
CA SER A 17 15.56 -6.20 0.63
C SER A 17 14.62 -7.11 -0.15
N CYS A 18 14.06 -6.59 -1.23
CA CYS A 18 13.30 -7.33 -2.23
C CYS A 18 13.23 -6.55 -3.55
N GLU A 19 13.56 -7.18 -4.69
CA GLU A 19 13.51 -6.53 -6.00
C GLU A 19 12.11 -6.62 -6.65
N HIS A 20 11.43 -7.76 -6.49
CA HIS A 20 10.14 -8.06 -7.10
C HIS A 20 9.19 -8.67 -6.06
N CYS A 21 8.59 -7.81 -5.24
CA CYS A 21 7.64 -8.19 -4.21
C CYS A 21 6.24 -7.70 -4.51
N VAL A 22 5.24 -8.33 -3.88
CA VAL A 22 3.86 -7.89 -3.93
C VAL A 22 3.41 -7.46 -2.55
N LEU A 23 2.98 -6.21 -2.43
CA LEU A 23 2.21 -5.74 -1.28
C LEU A 23 0.74 -6.06 -1.54
N GLN A 24 0.14 -6.90 -0.70
CA GLN A 24 -1.29 -7.14 -0.71
C GLN A 24 -1.95 -6.37 0.42
N TRP A 25 -2.98 -5.58 0.13
CA TRP A 25 -3.94 -5.18 1.16
C TRP A 25 -5.17 -6.06 1.11
N LYS A 26 -5.78 -6.18 2.29
CA LYS A 26 -7.09 -6.81 2.49
C LYS A 26 -7.95 -5.88 3.32
N TYR A 27 -9.18 -5.63 2.88
CA TYR A 27 -10.21 -4.98 3.68
C TYR A 27 -11.40 -5.93 3.86
N HIS A 28 -11.61 -6.34 5.11
CA HIS A 28 -12.79 -7.08 5.53
C HIS A 28 -13.89 -6.10 5.88
N ALA A 29 -14.96 -6.07 5.10
CA ALA A 29 -16.08 -5.17 5.34
C ALA A 29 -16.85 -5.55 6.62
N GLY A 30 -17.70 -4.65 7.08
CA GLY A 30 -18.52 -4.85 8.29
C GLY A 30 -19.94 -4.35 8.14
N ASN A 31 -20.46 -4.29 6.91
CA ASN A 31 -21.78 -3.73 6.58
C ASN A 31 -22.86 -4.79 6.36
N THR A 32 -22.55 -6.09 6.46
CA THR A 32 -23.55 -7.17 6.33
C THR A 32 -24.08 -7.59 7.69
N TRP A 33 -25.41 -7.65 7.83
CA TRP A 33 -26.08 -8.09 9.05
C TRP A 33 -25.99 -9.61 9.23
N GLY A 34 -25.71 -10.04 10.45
CA GLY A 34 -25.72 -11.45 10.80
C GLY A 34 -25.97 -11.69 12.27
N LYS A 35 -25.48 -12.82 12.78
CA LYS A 35 -25.63 -13.22 14.18
C LYS A 35 -24.26 -13.49 14.78
N ASP A 36 -24.02 -12.95 15.97
CA ASP A 36 -22.82 -13.29 16.72
C ASP A 36 -22.89 -14.75 17.25
N GLN A 37 -21.81 -15.17 17.93
CA GLN A 37 -21.70 -16.50 18.54
C GLN A 37 -22.80 -16.81 19.57
N LYS A 38 -23.52 -15.80 20.07
CA LYS A 38 -24.63 -15.93 21.02
C LYS A 38 -26.00 -15.84 20.33
N GLY A 39 -26.03 -15.79 18.99
CA GLY A 39 -27.24 -15.69 18.19
C GLY A 39 -27.85 -14.28 18.13
N ARG A 40 -27.19 -13.26 18.68
CA ARG A 40 -27.69 -11.87 18.68
C ARG A 40 -27.47 -11.25 17.31
N LYS A 41 -28.50 -10.59 16.76
CA LYS A 41 -28.39 -9.91 15.46
C LYS A 41 -27.53 -8.65 15.60
N CYS A 42 -26.50 -8.51 14.76
CA CYS A 42 -25.66 -7.32 14.71
C CYS A 42 -25.10 -7.07 13.29
N LEU A 43 -24.78 -5.80 13.01
CA LEU A 43 -24.08 -5.38 11.81
C LEU A 43 -22.62 -5.85 11.88
N GLY A 44 -22.08 -6.40 10.79
CA GLY A 44 -20.72 -6.97 10.74
C GLY A 44 -20.59 -8.36 11.35
N CYS A 45 -21.70 -8.95 11.82
CA CYS A 45 -21.72 -10.27 12.46
C CYS A 45 -22.18 -11.41 11.54
N ALA A 46 -22.25 -11.18 10.23
CA ALA A 46 -22.54 -12.27 9.29
C ALA A 46 -21.35 -13.22 9.21
N ASP A 47 -21.65 -14.52 9.04
CA ASP A 47 -20.64 -15.57 8.87
C ASP A 47 -19.71 -15.28 7.69
N GLN A 48 -20.20 -14.51 6.71
CA GLN A 48 -19.44 -14.02 5.56
C GLN A 48 -19.65 -12.50 5.44
N GLN A 49 -18.55 -11.75 5.41
CA GLN A 49 -18.53 -10.36 5.00
C GLN A 49 -17.91 -10.26 3.60
N GLU A 50 -18.19 -9.15 2.92
CA GLU A 50 -17.48 -8.80 1.69
C GLU A 50 -16.00 -8.56 1.99
N GLU A 51 -15.14 -9.00 1.08
CA GLU A 51 -13.69 -8.95 1.21
C GLU A 51 -13.10 -8.28 -0.03
N PHE A 52 -12.33 -7.23 0.19
CA PHE A 52 -11.65 -6.49 -0.87
C PHE A 52 -10.16 -6.77 -0.80
N TYR A 53 -9.57 -7.11 -1.93
CA TYR A 53 -8.15 -7.40 -2.04
C TYR A 53 -7.56 -6.59 -3.18
N ASN A 54 -6.36 -6.04 -2.96
CA ASN A 54 -5.57 -5.50 -4.04
C ASN A 54 -4.09 -5.79 -3.83
N CYS A 55 -3.35 -5.79 -4.92
CA CYS A 55 -1.94 -6.08 -4.97
C CYS A 55 -1.21 -4.93 -5.65
N ALA A 56 -0.02 -4.61 -5.13
CA ALA A 56 0.90 -3.66 -5.73
C ALA A 56 2.27 -4.30 -5.87
N ASP A 57 2.88 -4.20 -7.06
CA ASP A 57 4.27 -4.58 -7.28
C ASP A 57 5.18 -3.52 -6.65
N ILE A 58 6.08 -3.96 -5.76
CA ILE A 58 6.99 -3.10 -4.99
C ILE A 58 8.40 -3.66 -4.94
N ALA A 59 9.36 -2.78 -4.64
CA ALA A 59 10.71 -3.14 -4.24
C ALA A 59 11.01 -2.59 -2.83
N ILE A 60 11.72 -3.37 -2.03
CA ILE A 60 12.29 -2.97 -0.73
C ILE A 60 13.79 -2.85 -0.96
N VAL A 61 14.33 -1.65 -0.80
CA VAL A 61 15.75 -1.38 -0.98
C VAL A 61 16.37 -0.99 0.35
N GLU A 62 17.55 -1.52 0.64
CA GLU A 62 18.32 -1.06 1.78
C GLU A 62 18.66 0.41 1.57
N ARG A 63 18.54 1.20 2.63
CA ARG A 63 18.93 2.60 2.59
C ARG A 63 20.45 2.67 2.52
N SER A 64 21.01 2.67 1.30
CA SER A 64 22.45 2.82 1.08
C SER A 64 22.90 4.17 1.64
N GLY A 65 23.67 4.14 2.72
CA GLY A 65 24.24 5.33 3.37
C GLY A 65 25.32 6.07 2.55
N ASN A 66 25.53 5.72 1.28
CA ASN A 66 26.65 6.20 0.46
C ASN A 66 26.25 6.88 -0.87
N GLU A 67 25.00 7.30 -1.07
CA GLU A 67 24.64 8.23 -2.15
C GLU A 67 24.87 9.69 -1.74
N LEU A 68 26.06 9.99 -1.21
CA LEU A 68 26.62 11.34 -1.12
C LEU A 68 28.12 11.31 -1.38
N SER A 69 28.51 10.87 -2.57
CA SER A 69 29.74 11.35 -3.21
C SER A 69 29.73 10.99 -4.70
N THR A 70 28.70 11.44 -5.43
CA THR A 70 28.92 11.75 -6.85
C THR A 70 29.15 13.27 -6.93
N PRO A 71 30.22 13.74 -7.59
CA PRO A 71 30.41 15.16 -7.79
C PRO A 71 29.19 15.68 -8.57
N VAL A 72 28.46 16.60 -7.94
CA VAL A 72 27.33 17.33 -8.52
C VAL A 72 27.76 17.89 -9.88
N ASN A 73 27.42 17.19 -10.96
CA ASN A 73 27.35 17.83 -12.27
C ASN A 73 25.95 18.45 -12.36
N LYS A 74 25.92 19.78 -12.51
CA LYS A 74 24.75 20.64 -12.27
C LYS A 74 23.65 20.55 -13.35
N ASP A 75 23.41 19.37 -13.90
CA ASP A 75 22.37 19.13 -14.90
C ASP A 75 21.36 18.08 -14.39
N ASN A 76 20.81 18.30 -13.18
CA ASN A 76 19.94 17.34 -12.48
C ASN A 76 18.55 17.92 -12.13
N SER A 77 17.99 18.77 -12.96
CA SER A 77 16.62 19.29 -12.79
C SER A 77 15.53 18.30 -13.23
N THR A 78 15.90 17.26 -14.00
CA THR A 78 14.94 16.41 -14.71
C THR A 78 14.77 15.02 -14.08
N ILE A 79 15.80 14.49 -13.40
CA ILE A 79 15.78 13.09 -12.91
C ILE A 79 14.99 12.93 -11.60
N ALA A 80 14.98 13.95 -10.74
CA ALA A 80 14.27 13.90 -9.45
C ALA A 80 12.75 14.06 -9.59
N SER A 81 12.27 14.78 -10.60
CA SER A 81 10.83 14.93 -10.86
C SER A 81 10.20 13.63 -11.36
N ASP A 82 10.95 12.85 -12.13
CA ASP A 82 10.43 11.67 -12.81
C ASP A 82 10.21 10.51 -11.84
N ILE A 83 11.12 10.32 -10.86
CA ILE A 83 10.99 9.29 -9.82
C ILE A 83 9.80 9.58 -8.89
N PHE A 84 9.64 10.83 -8.45
CA PHE A 84 8.52 11.22 -7.58
C PHE A 84 7.17 11.07 -8.31
N SER A 85 7.14 11.39 -9.60
CA SER A 85 5.96 11.23 -10.45
C SER A 85 5.59 9.77 -10.65
N TYR A 86 6.57 8.86 -10.77
CA TYR A 86 6.33 7.43 -10.92
C TYR A 86 5.79 6.79 -9.64
N PHE A 87 6.33 7.16 -8.47
CA PHE A 87 5.85 6.66 -7.18
C PHE A 87 4.40 7.10 -6.91
N LEU A 88 4.07 8.36 -7.23
CA LEU A 88 2.70 8.87 -7.16
C LEU A 88 1.77 8.22 -8.20
N ALA A 89 2.27 7.87 -9.39
CA ALA A 89 1.48 7.20 -10.42
C ALA A 89 1.10 5.77 -10.01
N LEU A 90 2.01 5.03 -9.36
CA LEU A 90 1.74 3.69 -8.83
C LEU A 90 0.73 3.74 -7.66
N GLN A 91 0.82 4.72 -6.76
CA GLN A 91 -0.20 4.93 -5.72
C GLN A 91 -1.61 5.18 -6.30
N LYS A 92 -1.71 5.87 -7.45
CA LYS A 92 -3.01 6.12 -8.11
C LYS A 92 -3.58 4.87 -8.77
N HIS A 93 -2.74 3.99 -9.32
CA HIS A 93 -3.21 2.80 -10.03
C HIS A 93 -3.77 1.75 -9.07
N VAL A 94 -3.12 1.64 -7.92
CA VAL A 94 -3.47 0.75 -6.83
C VAL A 94 -4.81 1.19 -6.17
N THR A 95 -5.01 2.50 -5.93
CA THR A 95 -6.28 3.02 -5.37
C THR A 95 -7.45 3.11 -6.35
N SER A 96 -7.22 3.00 -7.66
CA SER A 96 -8.28 3.09 -8.68
C SER A 96 -8.89 1.74 -9.04
N TYR A 97 -8.29 0.62 -8.67
CA TYR A 97 -8.84 -0.71 -8.98
C TYR A 97 -10.01 -1.10 -8.08
N ASP A 98 -10.30 -0.31 -7.05
CA ASP A 98 -11.47 -0.45 -6.19
C ASP A 98 -12.58 0.52 -6.63
N LYS A 99 -13.05 0.35 -7.88
CA LYS A 99 -14.38 0.71 -8.42
C LYS A 99 -14.62 0.10 -9.80
#